data_AF-A0A6B3HA38-F1
#
_entry.id   AF-A0A6B3HA38-F1
#
_cell.length_a   1.000
_cell.length_b   1.000
_cell.length_c   1.000
_cell.angle_alpha   90.00
_cell.angle_beta   90.00
_cell.angle_gamma   90.00
#
_symmetry.space_group_name_H-M   'P 1'
#
loop_
_entity.id
_entity.type
_entity.pdbx_description
1 polymer ?
#
loop_
_entity_poly.entity_id
_entity_poly.type
_entity_poly.pdbx_seq_one_letter_code
_entity_poly.pdbx_strand_id
1 'polypeptide(L)'
;VSAYGSAEARRWAEEAAEAGAGSVLLLPPNVYRADEAAVRAHYAEVSRAGLPVIAYNNPYDTRVDLTPALLAQLHEAGDIVAVKEFTGDVRRAWEIAERAPGLDLLIGADDVLL
;
A
#
# COMPACT_ATOMS: atom_id res chain seq x y z
N VAL A 1 7.53 4.30 5.34
CA VAL A 1 8.40 3.32 6.05
C VAL A 1 8.99 2.25 5.12
N SER A 2 9.05 2.50 3.81
CA SER A 2 9.56 1.53 2.83
C SER A 2 11.07 1.32 2.95
N ALA A 3 11.51 0.09 2.74
CA ALA A 3 12.91 -0.31 2.70
C ALA A 3 13.11 -1.47 1.73
N TYR A 4 14.36 -1.88 1.48
CA TYR A 4 14.66 -2.99 0.57
C TYR A 4 14.10 -4.34 1.06
N GLY A 5 14.00 -4.53 2.39
CA GLY A 5 13.47 -5.75 3.01
C GLY A 5 12.23 -5.48 3.87
N SER A 6 11.33 -6.46 3.95
CA SER A 6 10.12 -6.39 4.78
C SER A 6 10.43 -6.25 6.27
N ALA A 7 11.44 -6.96 6.79
CA ALA A 7 11.85 -6.87 8.19
C ALA A 7 12.35 -5.47 8.56
N GLU A 8 13.07 -4.82 7.66
CA GLU A 8 13.51 -3.44 7.86
C GLU A 8 12.34 -2.45 7.76
N ALA A 9 11.45 -2.63 6.78
CA ALA A 9 10.25 -1.81 6.66
C ALA A 9 9.35 -1.92 7.90
N ARG A 10 9.23 -3.13 8.47
CA ARG A 10 8.52 -3.36 9.73
C ARG A 10 9.18 -2.63 10.89
N ARG A 11 10.51 -2.71 11.04
CA ARG A 11 11.24 -1.98 12.08
C ARG A 11 10.95 -0.47 12.00
N TRP A 12 10.98 0.10 10.80
CA TRP A 12 10.62 1.52 10.62
C TRP A 12 9.16 1.82 10.96
N ALA A 13 8.24 0.87 10.73
CA ALA A 13 6.84 1.02 11.13
C ALA A 13 6.66 0.96 12.66
N GLU A 14 7.40 0.08 13.36
CA GLU A 14 7.44 -0.01 14.82
C GLU A 14 8.00 1.29 15.43
N GLU A 15 9.14 1.80 14.91
CA GLU A 15 9.71 3.08 15.34
C GLU A 15 8.76 4.27 15.08
N ALA A 16 8.04 4.26 13.95
CA ALA A 16 7.04 5.28 13.67
C ALA A 16 5.86 5.23 14.66
N ALA A 17 5.44 4.03 15.07
CA ALA A 17 4.41 3.85 16.09
C ALA A 17 4.88 4.38 17.45
N GLU A 18 6.12 4.10 17.86
CA GLU A 18 6.73 4.64 19.09
C GLU A 18 6.81 6.17 19.07
N ALA A 19 7.04 6.76 17.89
CA ALA A 19 7.02 8.21 17.68
C ALA A 19 5.60 8.82 17.69
N GLY A 20 4.55 8.01 17.80
CA GLY A 20 3.15 8.47 17.84
C GLY A 20 2.52 8.74 16.49
N ALA A 21 3.06 8.17 15.39
CA ALA A 21 2.40 8.25 14.09
C ALA A 21 1.03 7.55 14.14
N GLY A 22 0.02 8.10 13.44
CA GLY A 22 -1.31 7.50 13.34
C GLY A 22 -1.44 6.45 12.23
N SER A 23 -0.56 6.49 11.24
CA SER A 23 -0.51 5.57 10.11
C SER A 23 0.83 5.69 9.38
N VAL A 24 1.17 4.70 8.57
CA VAL A 24 2.39 4.72 7.74
C VAL A 24 2.09 4.45 6.27
N LEU A 25 2.84 5.12 5.39
CA LEU A 25 2.82 4.86 3.95
C LEU A 25 3.90 3.81 3.59
N LEU A 26 3.51 2.81 2.81
CA LEU A 26 4.37 1.68 2.41
C LEU A 26 4.30 1.45 0.90
N LEU A 27 5.46 1.45 0.24
CA LEU A 27 5.60 1.04 -1.17
C LEU A 27 5.60 -0.50 -1.26
N PRO A 28 5.18 -1.09 -2.39
CA PRO A 28 5.48 -2.49 -2.65
C PRO A 28 7.00 -2.73 -2.69
N PRO A 29 7.46 -3.99 -2.55
CA PRO A 29 8.85 -4.34 -2.80
C PRO A 29 9.31 -3.83 -4.17
N ASN A 30 10.35 -3.00 -4.19
CA ASN A 30 10.80 -2.27 -5.38
C ASN A 30 12.25 -2.57 -5.78
N VAL A 31 12.91 -3.52 -5.09
CA VAL A 31 14.28 -3.96 -5.39
C VAL A 31 14.31 -4.77 -6.70
N TYR A 32 13.23 -5.49 -6.96
CA TYR A 32 12.99 -6.30 -8.14
C TYR A 32 11.49 -6.23 -8.48
N ARG A 33 11.13 -6.74 -9.67
CA ARG A 33 9.73 -6.87 -10.05
C ARG A 33 9.10 -8.04 -9.26
N ALA A 34 8.57 -7.74 -8.09
CA ALA A 34 7.96 -8.71 -7.21
C ALA A 34 6.68 -9.29 -7.82
N ASP A 35 6.43 -10.57 -7.53
CA ASP A 35 5.17 -11.22 -7.84
C ASP A 35 4.13 -10.95 -6.74
N GLU A 36 2.89 -11.35 -7.00
CA GLU A 36 1.76 -11.12 -6.08
C GLU A 36 2.01 -11.75 -4.70
N ALA A 37 2.61 -12.95 -4.66
CA ALA A 37 2.89 -13.65 -3.40
C ALA A 37 3.90 -12.88 -2.54
N ALA A 38 4.96 -12.36 -3.16
CA ALA A 38 5.97 -11.54 -2.49
C ALA A 38 5.39 -10.20 -2.01
N VAL A 39 4.53 -9.57 -2.80
CA VAL A 39 3.83 -8.34 -2.40
C VAL A 39 2.96 -8.61 -1.16
N ARG A 40 2.11 -9.64 -1.20
CA ARG A 40 1.25 -9.98 -0.06
C ARG A 40 2.06 -10.30 1.20
N ALA A 41 3.13 -11.08 1.07
CA ALA A 41 4.02 -11.40 2.19
C ALA A 41 4.69 -10.14 2.77
N HIS A 42 5.03 -9.16 1.94
CA HIS A 42 5.62 -7.91 2.39
C HIS A 42 4.65 -7.08 3.22
N TYR A 43 3.43 -6.85 2.72
CA TYR A 43 2.41 -6.10 3.45
C TYR A 43 2.00 -6.81 4.74
N ALA A 44 1.84 -8.13 4.71
CA ALA A 44 1.54 -8.93 5.90
C ALA A 44 2.65 -8.95 6.96
N GLU A 45 3.91 -8.77 6.56
CA GLU A 45 4.99 -8.63 7.54
C GLU A 45 4.98 -7.24 8.18
N VAL A 46 4.79 -6.18 7.39
CA VAL A 46 4.81 -4.81 7.92
C VAL A 46 3.57 -4.50 8.75
N SER A 47 2.40 -5.06 8.41
CA SER A 47 1.15 -4.87 9.17
C SER A 47 1.25 -5.36 10.63
N ARG A 48 2.17 -6.31 10.91
CA ARG A 48 2.46 -6.80 12.27
C ARG A 48 3.07 -5.75 13.21
N ALA A 49 3.52 -4.61 12.68
CA ALA A 49 3.92 -3.47 13.51
C ALA A 49 2.73 -2.90 14.31
N GLY A 50 1.49 -3.27 13.98
CA GLY A 50 0.29 -2.86 14.72
C GLY A 50 -0.17 -1.43 14.42
N LEU A 51 0.47 -0.77 13.45
CA LEU A 51 0.12 0.57 13.00
C LEU A 51 -0.58 0.52 11.63
N PRO A 52 -1.66 1.29 11.40
CA PRO A 52 -2.38 1.27 10.12
C PRO A 52 -1.47 1.55 8.92
N VAL A 53 -1.49 0.64 7.94
CA VAL A 53 -0.68 0.73 6.73
C VAL A 53 -1.51 1.27 5.57
N ILE A 54 -0.97 2.28 4.91
CA ILE A 54 -1.46 2.83 3.66
C ILE A 54 -0.56 2.29 2.54
N ALA A 55 -1.13 1.50 1.63
CA ALA A 55 -0.42 1.05 0.44
C ALA A 55 -0.11 2.24 -0.47
N TYR A 56 1.08 2.30 -1.04
CA TYR A 56 1.43 3.32 -2.02
C TYR A 56 1.62 2.68 -3.39
N ASN A 57 0.60 2.82 -4.24
CA ASN A 57 0.67 2.35 -5.62
C ASN A 57 1.28 3.40 -6.53
N ASN A 58 2.54 3.22 -6.92
CA ASN A 58 3.21 4.02 -7.94
C ASN A 58 4.00 3.12 -8.89
N PRO A 59 3.34 2.47 -9.86
CA PRO A 59 3.97 1.49 -10.73
C PRO A 59 5.01 2.09 -11.68
N TYR A 60 5.00 3.42 -11.89
CA TYR A 60 6.00 4.11 -12.71
C TYR A 60 7.40 3.99 -12.08
N ASP A 61 7.49 4.17 -10.77
CA ASP A 61 8.77 4.11 -10.05
C ASP A 61 9.10 2.72 -9.52
N THR A 62 8.10 1.98 -9.02
CA THR A 62 8.32 0.67 -8.37
C THR A 62 8.38 -0.49 -9.36
N ARG A 63 7.83 -0.31 -10.58
CA ARG A 63 7.59 -1.39 -11.57
C ARG A 63 6.69 -2.53 -11.05
N VAL A 64 6.03 -2.32 -9.92
CA VAL A 64 5.07 -3.24 -9.31
C VAL A 64 3.74 -2.50 -9.21
N ASP A 65 2.73 -3.06 -9.86
CA ASP A 65 1.40 -2.47 -9.90
C ASP A 65 0.48 -3.16 -8.89
N LEU A 66 0.03 -2.40 -7.89
CA LEU A 66 -0.98 -2.81 -6.95
C LEU A 66 -2.35 -2.65 -7.60
N THR A 67 -2.72 -3.64 -8.42
CA THR A 67 -4.01 -3.63 -9.11
C THR A 67 -5.18 -3.57 -8.11
N PRO A 68 -6.36 -3.06 -8.51
CA PRO A 68 -7.55 -3.04 -7.65
C PRO A 68 -7.91 -4.41 -7.03
N ALA A 69 -7.70 -5.49 -7.78
CA ALA A 69 -7.93 -6.85 -7.27
C ALA A 69 -6.94 -7.22 -6.14
N LEU A 70 -5.65 -6.89 -6.30
CA LEU A 70 -4.64 -7.13 -5.28
C LEU A 70 -4.87 -6.26 -4.04
N LEU A 71 -5.22 -4.98 -4.23
CA LEU A 71 -5.56 -4.07 -3.13
C LEU A 71 -6.74 -4.61 -2.31
N ALA A 72 -7.77 -5.17 -2.96
CA ALA A 72 -8.89 -5.78 -2.27
C ALA A 72 -8.47 -6.99 -1.43
N GLN A 73 -7.58 -7.86 -1.95
CA GLN A 73 -7.06 -8.99 -1.18
C GLN A 73 -6.21 -8.55 0.03
N LEU A 74 -5.39 -7.50 -0.11
CA LEU A 74 -4.60 -6.95 0.99
C LEU A 74 -5.51 -6.33 2.07
N HIS A 75 -6.56 -5.63 1.65
CA HIS A 75 -7.54 -5.05 2.56
C HIS A 75 -8.36 -6.12 3.29
N GLU A 76 -8.83 -7.16 2.58
CA GLU A 76 -9.55 -8.29 3.15
C GLU A 76 -8.71 -9.03 4.20
N ALA A 77 -7.39 -9.14 3.97
CA ALA A 77 -6.45 -9.71 4.93
C ALA A 77 -6.20 -8.83 6.16
N GLY A 78 -6.67 -7.58 6.16
CA GLY A 78 -6.41 -6.60 7.22
C GLY A 78 -5.00 -6.00 7.16
N ASP A 79 -4.27 -6.19 6.07
CA ASP A 79 -2.88 -5.73 5.94
C ASP A 79 -2.79 -4.23 5.65
N ILE A 80 -3.84 -3.65 5.05
CA ILE A 80 -3.90 -2.23 4.69
C ILE A 80 -5.27 -1.62 5.01
N VAL A 81 -5.27 -0.33 5.38
CA VAL A 81 -6.50 0.44 5.65
C VAL A 81 -6.82 1.45 4.54
N ALA A 82 -5.82 1.79 3.73
CA ALA A 82 -5.96 2.75 2.66
C ALA A 82 -4.96 2.49 1.52
N VAL A 83 -5.19 3.14 0.37
CA VAL A 83 -4.23 3.19 -0.73
C VAL A 83 -4.04 4.62 -1.23
N LYS A 84 -2.79 5.03 -1.39
CA LYS A 84 -2.40 6.18 -2.20
C LYS A 84 -2.20 5.72 -3.64
N GLU A 85 -3.12 6.10 -4.52
CA GLU A 85 -3.19 5.66 -5.92
C GLU A 85 -2.54 6.71 -6.83
N PHE A 86 -1.43 6.35 -7.49
CA PHE A 86 -0.61 7.27 -8.30
C PHE A 86 -0.53 6.82 -9.77
N THR A 87 -1.50 6.07 -10.29
CA THR A 87 -1.49 5.70 -11.72
C THR A 87 -2.05 6.79 -12.63
N GLY A 88 -2.83 7.73 -12.09
CA GLY A 88 -3.59 8.69 -12.89
C GLY A 88 -4.80 8.07 -13.61
N ASP A 89 -5.05 6.76 -13.48
CA ASP A 89 -6.22 6.12 -14.06
C ASP A 89 -7.44 6.26 -13.14
N VAL A 90 -8.27 7.28 -13.43
CA VAL A 90 -9.49 7.58 -12.68
C VAL A 90 -10.48 6.40 -12.57
N ARG A 91 -10.43 5.43 -13.49
CA ARG A 91 -11.30 4.24 -13.43
C ARG A 91 -10.98 3.36 -12.23
N ARG A 92 -9.72 3.38 -11.74
CA ARG A 92 -9.30 2.60 -10.58
C ARG A 92 -9.99 3.05 -9.30
N ALA A 93 -10.30 4.35 -9.17
CA ALA A 93 -11.04 4.84 -8.01
C ALA A 93 -12.39 4.12 -7.87
N TRP A 94 -13.11 3.99 -8.98
CA TRP A 94 -14.37 3.25 -9.03
C TRP A 94 -14.17 1.75 -8.80
N GLU A 95 -13.20 1.12 -9.47
CA GLU A 95 -12.96 -0.33 -9.32
C GLU A 95 -12.53 -0.71 -7.89
N ILE A 96 -11.73 0.13 -7.22
CA ILE A 96 -11.33 -0.05 -5.83
C ILE A 96 -12.55 0.05 -4.92
N ALA A 97 -13.40 1.08 -5.10
CA ALA A 97 -14.60 1.25 -4.29
C ALA A 97 -15.58 0.07 -4.42
N GLU A 98 -15.72 -0.51 -5.61
CA GLU A 98 -16.57 -1.69 -5.85
C GLU A 98 -15.99 -2.97 -5.22
N ARG A 99 -14.66 -3.18 -5.33
CA ARG A 99 -14.01 -4.40 -4.82
C ARG A 99 -13.73 -4.36 -3.32
N ALA A 100 -13.49 -3.17 -2.77
CA ALA A 100 -13.08 -2.95 -1.39
C ALA A 100 -13.73 -1.66 -0.84
N PRO A 101 -15.04 -1.66 -0.56
CA PRO A 101 -15.80 -0.46 -0.15
C PRO A 101 -15.36 0.16 1.18
N GLY A 102 -14.54 -0.53 1.98
CA GLY A 102 -13.95 -0.03 3.23
C GLY A 102 -12.49 0.41 3.12
N LEU A 103 -11.88 0.33 1.93
CA LEU A 103 -10.51 0.76 1.71
C LEU A 103 -10.49 2.25 1.38
N ASP A 104 -9.88 3.06 2.25
CA ASP A 104 -9.77 4.49 2.00
C ASP A 104 -8.88 4.77 0.78
N LEU A 105 -9.30 5.69 -0.08
CA LEU A 105 -8.59 6.06 -1.31
C LEU A 105 -8.02 7.47 -1.21
N LEU A 106 -6.70 7.59 -1.36
CA LEU A 106 -6.00 8.87 -1.48
C LEU A 106 -5.52 9.02 -2.93
N ILE A 107 -5.96 10.09 -3.60
CA ILE A 107 -5.49 10.40 -4.95
C ILE A 107 -4.06 10.93 -4.85
N GLY A 108 -3.16 10.28 -5.56
CA GLY A 108 -1.75 10.65 -5.62
C GLY A 108 -1.39 11.56 -6.79
N ALA A 109 -2.17 11.52 -7.87
CA ALA A 109 -1.94 12.32 -9.09
C ALA A 109 -2.82 13.58 -9.08
N ASP A 110 -2.18 14.75 -8.94
CA ASP A 110 -2.86 16.03 -8.75
C ASP A 110 -3.66 16.49 -9.98
N ASP A 111 -3.24 16.10 -11.18
CA ASP A 111 -3.86 16.50 -12.46
C ASP A 111 -5.22 15.82 -12.71
N VAL A 112 -5.54 14.79 -11.93
CA VAL A 112 -6.82 14.07 -11.99
C VAL A 112 -7.65 14.23 -10.71
N LEU A 113 -7.20 15.06 -9.77
CA LEU A 113 -7.95 15.40 -8.56
C LEU A 113 -9.07 16.40 -8.89
N LEU A 114 -10.31 16.10 -8.48
CA LEU A 114 -11.49 16.96 -8.61
C LEU A 114 -11.82 17.68 -7.30
#